data_AF-A0A7Z9I3P5-F1
#
_entry.id   AF-A0A7Z9I3P5-F1
#
_cell.length_a   1.000
_cell.length_b   1.000
_cell.length_c   1.000
_cell.angle_alpha   90.00
_cell.angle_beta   90.00
_cell.angle_gamma   90.00
#
_symmetry.space_group_name_H-M   'P 1'
#
loop_
_entity.id
_entity.type
_entity.pdbx_description
1 polymer ?
#
loop_
_entity_poly.entity_id
_entity_poly.type
_entity_poly.pdbx_seq_one_letter_code
_entity_poly.pdbx_strand_id
1 'polypeptide(L)'
;MFLSDQMSLIFTAVVALLALALLARSTATAIGERRRDLAILQAVGWTRPRIISQLSLETAVLSGVGGLLGLLLAWIGISVIGNVELAMELSWEISPSPHFLPETDIDRTRMLVAPIQIPLFTAGLALTLGVIAAVTSAILAGLKMVRPNPWRWLAEE
;
A
#
# COMPACT_ATOMS: atom_id res chain seq x y z
N MET A 1 -14.73 -13.13 -18.84
CA MET A 1 -14.40 -13.29 -17.41
C MET A 1 -12.89 -13.42 -17.20
N PHE A 2 -12.21 -14.42 -17.79
CA PHE A 2 -10.75 -14.63 -17.63
C PHE A 2 -9.85 -13.42 -17.99
N LEU A 3 -10.17 -12.65 -19.02
CA LEU A 3 -9.35 -11.52 -19.45
C LEU A 3 -9.40 -10.34 -18.46
N SER A 4 -10.56 -10.11 -17.81
CA SER A 4 -10.73 -9.04 -16.83
C SER A 4 -9.95 -9.32 -15.55
N ASP A 5 -10.02 -10.55 -15.05
CA ASP A 5 -9.32 -10.96 -13.81
C ASP A 5 -7.81 -10.93 -14.01
N GLN A 6 -7.32 -11.30 -15.20
CA GLN A 6 -5.90 -11.20 -15.55
C GLN A 6 -5.42 -9.74 -15.61
N MET A 7 -6.21 -8.84 -16.20
CA MET A 7 -5.87 -7.42 -16.23
C MET A 7 -5.81 -6.82 -14.82
N SER A 8 -6.80 -7.10 -13.96
CA SER A 8 -6.79 -6.58 -12.59
C SER A 8 -5.60 -7.08 -11.77
N LEU A 9 -5.21 -8.36 -11.95
CA LEU A 9 -4.04 -8.92 -11.29
C LEU A 9 -2.75 -8.24 -11.73
N ILE A 10 -2.57 -8.00 -13.03
CA ILE A 10 -1.38 -7.32 -13.54
C ILE A 10 -1.30 -5.89 -13.00
N PHE A 11 -2.39 -5.12 -13.06
CA PHE A 11 -2.42 -3.76 -12.51
C PHE A 11 -2.08 -3.75 -11.01
N THR A 12 -2.70 -4.63 -10.23
CA THR A 12 -2.43 -4.74 -8.80
C THR A 12 -0.98 -5.11 -8.53
N ALA A 13 -0.42 -6.06 -9.29
CA ALA A 13 0.98 -6.46 -9.16
C ALA A 13 1.96 -5.31 -9.48
N VAL A 14 1.71 -4.56 -10.55
CA VAL A 14 2.55 -3.41 -10.94
C VAL A 14 2.50 -2.33 -9.86
N VAL A 15 1.31 -1.97 -9.38
CA VAL A 15 1.14 -0.96 -8.32
C VAL A 15 1.83 -1.43 -7.03
N ALA A 16 1.67 -2.70 -6.66
CA ALA A 16 2.33 -3.27 -5.48
C ALA A 16 3.86 -3.23 -5.60
N LEU A 17 4.42 -3.58 -6.77
CA LEU A 17 5.86 -3.51 -7.01
C LEU A 17 6.39 -2.07 -6.94
N LEU A 18 5.66 -1.11 -7.53
CA LEU A 18 6.03 0.30 -7.42
C LEU A 18 5.99 0.78 -5.98
N ALA A 19 4.93 0.45 -5.23
CA ALA A 19 4.81 0.81 -3.81
C ALA A 19 5.97 0.24 -2.99
N LEU A 20 6.35 -1.03 -3.21
CA LEU A 20 7.51 -1.65 -2.57
C LEU A 20 8.83 -0.96 -2.93
N ALA A 21 9.02 -0.58 -4.20
CA ALA A 21 10.21 0.12 -4.66
C ALA A 21 10.32 1.53 -4.05
N LEU A 22 9.22 2.27 -4.00
CA LEU A 22 9.17 3.59 -3.36
C LEU A 22 9.43 3.48 -1.86
N LEU A 23 8.82 2.50 -1.19
CA LEU A 23 9.05 2.23 0.21
C LEU A 23 10.53 1.97 0.47
N ALA A 24 11.16 1.08 -0.30
CA ALA A 24 12.58 0.75 -0.16
C ALA A 24 13.51 1.94 -0.46
N ARG A 25 13.15 2.78 -1.43
CA ARG A 25 13.89 4.02 -1.69
C ARG A 25 13.77 4.99 -0.52
N SER A 26 12.56 5.18 0.00
CA SER A 26 12.30 6.12 1.10
C SER A 26 13.02 5.73 2.38
N THR A 27 12.98 4.45 2.77
CA THR A 27 13.68 3.95 3.94
C THR A 27 15.20 4.09 3.79
N ALA A 28 15.74 3.75 2.62
CA ALA A 28 17.16 3.92 2.32
C ALA A 28 17.60 5.39 2.41
N THR A 29 16.80 6.33 1.89
CA THR A 29 17.09 7.76 1.99
C THR A 29 17.06 8.23 3.45
N ALA A 30 16.02 7.89 4.21
CA ALA A 30 15.90 8.29 5.62
C ALA A 30 17.06 7.78 6.49
N ILE A 31 17.50 6.53 6.29
CA ILE A 31 18.67 5.97 6.99
C ILE A 31 19.95 6.66 6.51
N GLY A 32 20.01 7.01 5.22
CA GLY A 32 21.11 7.72 4.60
C GLY A 32 21.40 9.08 5.24
N GLU A 33 20.35 9.85 5.50
CA GLU A 33 20.43 11.17 6.14
C GLU A 33 20.93 11.06 7.60
N ARG A 34 20.52 10.01 8.32
CA ARG A 34 20.92 9.78 9.72
C ARG A 34 22.23 9.03 9.90
N ARG A 35 23.03 8.82 8.83
CA ARG A 35 24.28 8.03 8.90
C ARG A 35 25.28 8.55 9.92
N ARG A 36 25.37 9.87 10.12
CA ARG A 36 26.27 10.50 11.09
C ARG A 36 25.89 10.13 12.52
N ASP A 37 24.60 10.22 12.85
CA ASP A 37 24.09 9.84 14.17
C ASP A 37 24.34 8.35 14.46
N LEU A 38 24.17 7.49 13.46
CA LEU A 38 24.49 6.06 13.57
C LEU A 38 25.98 5.82 13.81
N ALA A 39 26.86 6.60 13.17
CA ALA A 39 28.30 6.52 13.39
C ALA A 39 28.69 6.96 14.81
N ILE A 40 28.04 8.00 15.33
CA ILE A 40 28.23 8.45 16.73
C ILE A 40 27.78 7.37 17.71
N LEU A 41 26.61 6.75 17.50
CA LEU A 41 26.13 5.65 18.33
C LEU A 41 27.11 4.46 18.34
N GLN A 42 27.69 4.11 17.19
CA GLN A 42 28.73 3.08 17.12
C GLN A 42 30.00 3.47 17.89
N ALA A 43 30.43 4.74 17.85
CA ALA A 43 31.59 5.23 18.60
C ALA A 43 31.37 5.16 20.13
N VAL A 44 30.12 5.32 20.59
CA VAL A 44 29.73 5.15 22.00
C VAL A 44 29.67 3.67 22.42
N GLY A 45 29.84 2.73 21.48
CA GLY A 45 29.90 1.29 21.76
C GLY A 45 28.59 0.54 21.48
N TRP A 46 27.64 1.13 20.74
CA TRP A 46 26.46 0.38 20.31
C TRP A 46 26.82 -0.71 19.31
N THR A 47 26.27 -1.91 19.53
CA THR A 47 26.43 -3.04 18.61
C THR A 47 25.50 -2.88 17.40
N ARG A 48 25.96 -3.33 16.22
CA ARG A 48 25.17 -3.28 14.97
C ARG A 48 23.76 -3.90 15.06
N PRO A 49 23.56 -5.10 15.63
CA PRO A 49 22.22 -5.66 15.73
C PRO A 49 21.28 -4.80 16.58
N ARG A 50 21.81 -4.08 17.58
CA ARG A 50 21.01 -3.16 18.40
C ARG A 50 20.51 -1.96 17.60
N ILE A 51 21.39 -1.40 16.77
CA ILE A 51 21.04 -0.30 15.86
C ILE A 51 20.00 -0.76 14.83
N ILE A 52 20.20 -1.92 14.20
CA ILE A 52 19.27 -2.46 13.20
C ILE A 52 17.92 -2.78 13.84
N SER A 53 17.90 -3.33 15.07
CA SER A 53 16.67 -3.59 15.81
C SER A 53 15.91 -2.32 16.17
N GLN A 54 16.61 -1.22 16.47
CA GLN A 54 15.96 0.06 16.74
C GLN A 54 15.32 0.61 15.46
N LEU A 55 16.06 0.59 14.35
CA LEU A 55 15.59 1.07 13.06
C LEU A 55 14.42 0.23 12.52
N SER A 56 14.45 -1.10 12.71
CA SER A 56 13.34 -1.97 12.33
C SER A 56 12.10 -1.68 13.16
N LEU A 57 12.24 -1.37 14.45
CA LEU A 57 11.12 -0.99 15.31
C LEU A 57 10.52 0.37 14.91
N GLU A 58 11.35 1.38 14.63
CA GLU A 58 10.90 2.68 14.11
C GLU A 58 10.11 2.49 12.80
N THR A 59 10.65 1.68 11.88
CA THR A 59 9.98 1.39 10.61
C THR A 59 8.69 0.56 10.80
N ALA A 60 8.68 -0.41 11.71
CA ALA A 60 7.49 -1.21 12.02
C ALA A 60 6.35 -0.35 12.56
N VAL A 61 6.65 0.57 13.48
CA VAL A 61 5.65 1.51 14.02
C VAL A 61 5.14 2.45 12.93
N LEU A 62 6.04 3.06 12.15
CA LEU A 62 5.66 3.97 11.07
C LEU A 62 4.82 3.28 9.99
N SER A 63 5.21 2.07 9.58
CA SER A 63 4.46 1.29 8.59
C SER A 63 3.12 0.79 9.13
N GLY A 64 3.04 0.41 10.41
CA GLY A 64 1.79 0.05 11.06
C GLY A 64 0.79 1.21 11.10
N VAL A 65 1.24 2.39 11.52
CA VAL A 65 0.40 3.60 11.55
C VAL A 65 0.02 4.03 10.13
N GLY A 66 0.98 4.08 9.21
CA GLY A 66 0.73 4.44 7.80
C GLY A 66 -0.21 3.46 7.11
N GLY A 67 -0.08 2.15 7.38
CA GLY A 67 -0.98 1.12 6.87
C GLY A 67 -2.41 1.29 7.38
N LEU A 68 -2.60 1.53 8.68
CA LEU A 68 -3.91 1.79 9.26
C LEU A 68 -4.57 3.04 8.66
N LEU A 69 -3.81 4.13 8.51
CA LEU A 69 -4.28 5.35 7.86
C LEU A 69 -4.63 5.11 6.39
N GLY A 70 -3.82 4.34 5.66
CA GLY A 70 -4.09 3.97 4.27
C GLY A 70 -5.37 3.14 4.12
N LEU A 71 -5.62 2.20 5.04
CA LEU A 71 -6.85 1.41 5.06
C LEU A 71 -8.08 2.29 5.32
N LEU A 72 -7.97 3.24 6.26
CA LEU A 72 -9.03 4.19 6.55
C LEU A 72 -9.32 5.10 5.34
N LEU A 73 -8.28 5.60 4.66
CA LEU A 73 -8.43 6.38 3.43
C LEU A 73 -9.05 5.57 2.30
N ALA A 74 -8.68 4.30 2.14
CA ALA A 74 -9.29 3.40 1.15
C ALA A 74 -10.78 3.21 1.44
N TRP A 75 -11.15 3.00 2.71
CA TRP A 75 -12.55 2.87 3.12
C TRP A 75 -13.37 4.14 2.84
N ILE A 76 -12.81 5.32 3.13
CA ILE A 76 -13.44 6.60 2.80
C ILE A 76 -13.57 6.75 1.27
N GLY A 77 -12.52 6.46 0.51
CA GLY A 77 -12.53 6.57 -0.95
C GLY A 77 -13.59 5.68 -1.60
N ILE A 78 -13.71 4.43 -1.15
CA ILE A 78 -14.76 3.51 -1.59
C ILE A 78 -16.14 4.05 -1.22
N SER A 79 -16.30 4.59 0.00
CA SER A 79 -17.57 5.17 0.44
C SER A 79 -17.96 6.36 -0.44
N VAL A 80 -17.04 7.25 -0.78
CA VAL A 80 -17.30 8.40 -1.64
C VAL A 80 -17.67 7.96 -3.07
N ILE A 81 -16.92 7.02 -3.65
CA ILE A 81 -17.19 6.51 -5.01
C ILE A 81 -18.49 5.71 -5.07
N GLY A 82 -18.82 4.93 -4.03
CA GLY A 82 -20.05 4.14 -3.98
C GLY A 82 -21.34 4.97 -3.90
N ASN A 83 -21.24 6.23 -3.50
CA ASN A 83 -22.35 7.19 -3.56
C ASN A 83 -22.50 7.86 -4.95
N VAL A 84 -21.58 7.59 -5.89
CA VAL A 84 -21.73 8.04 -7.27
C VAL A 84 -22.71 7.10 -7.96
N GLU A 85 -23.94 7.57 -8.13
CA GLU A 85 -24.97 6.91 -8.94
C GLU A 85 -24.46 6.80 -10.38
N LEU A 86 -23.83 5.68 -10.72
CA LEU A 86 -23.52 5.34 -12.10
C LEU A 86 -24.85 5.01 -12.78
N ALA A 87 -25.49 6.03 -13.36
CA ALA A 87 -26.61 5.87 -14.28
C ALA A 87 -26.12 5.12 -15.52
N MET A 88 -26.04 3.79 -15.40
CA MET A 88 -25.83 2.92 -16.55
C MET A 88 -27.17 2.83 -17.28
N GLU A 89 -27.26 3.46 -18.44
CA GLU A 89 -28.38 3.21 -19.35
C GLU A 89 -28.21 1.78 -19.87
N LEU A 90 -29.09 0.86 -19.44
CA LEU A 90 -29.04 -0.53 -19.91
C LEU A 90 -29.13 -0.54 -21.45
N SER A 91 -28.14 -1.13 -22.12
CA SER A 91 -28.16 -1.30 -23.56
C SER A 91 -29.36 -2.14 -24.00
N TRP A 92 -29.89 -1.85 -25.19
CA TRP A 92 -31.07 -2.49 -25.78
C TRP A 92 -30.99 -4.01 -25.96
N GLU A 93 -29.86 -4.62 -25.63
CA GLU A 93 -29.63 -6.06 -25.64
C GLU A 93 -30.10 -6.77 -24.36
N ILE A 94 -30.33 -6.03 -23.25
CA ILE A 94 -30.65 -6.60 -21.93
C ILE A 94 -32.07 -6.24 -21.46
N SER A 95 -32.76 -5.29 -22.13
CA SER A 95 -34.16 -4.98 -21.85
C SER A 95 -35.09 -5.85 -22.70
N PRO A 96 -35.90 -6.76 -22.10
CA PRO A 96 -36.79 -7.65 -22.83
C PRO A 96 -38.07 -6.94 -23.33
N SER A 97 -38.07 -5.62 -23.46
CA SER A 97 -39.22 -4.86 -23.95
C SER A 97 -39.18 -4.79 -25.49
N PRO A 98 -39.93 -5.64 -26.21
CA PRO A 98 -40.08 -5.44 -27.65
C PRO A 98 -40.73 -4.09 -27.93
N HIS A 99 -40.33 -3.43 -29.02
CA HIS A 99 -40.85 -2.13 -29.48
C HIS A 99 -42.36 -2.10 -29.81
N PHE A 100 -43.07 -3.21 -29.60
CA PHE A 100 -44.45 -3.40 -30.03
C PHE A 100 -45.49 -3.16 -28.92
N LEU A 101 -45.07 -2.81 -27.70
CA LEU A 101 -45.97 -2.49 -26.60
C LEU A 101 -46.07 -0.96 -26.43
N PRO A 102 -47.29 -0.38 -26.36
CA PRO A 102 -47.46 1.03 -26.04
C PRO A 102 -46.86 1.35 -24.68
N GLU A 103 -46.13 2.47 -24.66
CA GLU A 103 -45.23 3.00 -23.64
C GLU A 103 -45.77 2.89 -22.20
N THR A 104 -45.46 1.79 -21.51
CA THR A 104 -45.55 1.74 -20.05
C THR A 104 -44.18 2.07 -19.48
N ASP A 105 -44.13 3.12 -18.67
CA ASP A 105 -42.97 3.64 -17.95
C ASP A 105 -42.46 2.59 -16.95
N ILE A 106 -41.54 1.73 -17.38
CA ILE A 106 -40.94 0.70 -16.54
C ILE A 106 -39.51 1.13 -16.23
N ASP A 107 -39.32 1.54 -14.98
CA ASP A 107 -38.09 2.04 -14.36
C ASP A 107 -36.85 1.20 -14.75
N ARG A 108 -36.01 1.79 -15.61
CA ARG A 108 -34.83 1.15 -16.23
C ARG A 108 -33.56 1.27 -15.39
N THR A 109 -33.67 1.66 -14.13
CA THR A 109 -32.52 1.85 -13.26
C THR A 109 -32.44 0.74 -12.20
N ARG A 110 -31.84 -0.40 -12.55
CA ARG A 110 -31.51 -1.42 -11.55
C ARG A 110 -30.24 -1.01 -10.81
N MET A 111 -30.42 -0.49 -9.60
CA MET A 111 -29.36 -0.27 -8.61
C MET A 111 -28.69 -1.60 -8.25
N LEU A 112 -27.55 -1.90 -8.87
CA LEU A 112 -26.63 -2.92 -8.36
C LEU A 112 -25.72 -2.25 -7.34
N VAL A 113 -26.17 -2.21 -6.08
CA VAL A 113 -25.29 -1.94 -4.94
C VAL A 113 -24.33 -3.13 -4.85
N ALA A 114 -23.18 -3.03 -5.50
CA ALA A 114 -22.13 -4.02 -5.35
C ALA A 114 -21.74 -4.08 -3.86
N PRO A 115 -21.90 -5.21 -3.17
CA PRO A 115 -21.49 -5.33 -1.78
C PRO A 115 -19.95 -5.35 -1.74
N ILE A 116 -19.33 -4.17 -1.73
CA ILE A 116 -17.89 -4.02 -1.53
C ILE A 116 -17.64 -4.21 -0.04
N GLN A 117 -17.75 -5.45 0.40
CA GLN A 117 -17.29 -5.85 1.72
C GLN A 117 -15.77 -5.94 1.62
N ILE A 118 -15.03 -5.09 2.34
CA ILE A 118 -13.61 -5.36 2.61
C ILE A 118 -13.61 -6.38 3.74
N PRO A 119 -13.41 -7.68 3.48
CA PRO A 119 -13.36 -8.63 4.58
C PRO A 119 -12.19 -8.25 5.48
N LEU A 120 -12.44 -8.17 6.79
CA LEU A 120 -11.43 -7.78 7.78
C LEU A 120 -10.15 -8.64 7.66
N PHE A 121 -10.32 -9.90 7.24
CA PHE A 121 -9.23 -10.83 7.01
C PHE A 121 -8.27 -10.38 5.90
N THR A 122 -8.77 -9.90 4.75
CA THR A 122 -7.89 -9.44 3.66
C THR A 122 -7.19 -8.14 4.01
N ALA A 123 -7.88 -7.22 4.70
CA ALA A 123 -7.28 -6.01 5.24
C ALA A 123 -6.17 -6.33 6.26
N GLY A 124 -6.42 -7.30 7.15
CA GLY A 124 -5.42 -7.77 8.11
C GLY A 124 -4.20 -8.37 7.44
N LEU A 125 -4.39 -9.22 6.43
CA LEU A 125 -3.27 -9.80 5.65
C LEU A 125 -2.48 -8.74 4.88
N ALA A 126 -3.16 -7.77 4.28
CA ALA A 126 -2.49 -6.68 3.57
C ALA A 126 -1.60 -5.86 4.52
N LEU A 127 -2.10 -5.55 5.73
CA LEU A 127 -1.34 -4.84 6.75
C LEU A 127 -0.12 -5.64 7.20
N THR A 128 -0.29 -6.92 7.54
CA THR A 128 0.83 -7.74 8.02
C THR A 128 1.91 -7.91 6.96
N LEU A 129 1.54 -8.19 5.70
CA LEU A 129 2.47 -8.26 4.58
C LEU A 129 3.17 -6.93 4.33
N GLY A 130 2.45 -5.81 4.42
CA GLY A 130 3.02 -4.46 4.28
C GLY A 130 4.07 -4.16 5.35
N VAL A 131 3.78 -4.46 6.62
CA VAL A 131 4.74 -4.29 7.72
C VAL A 131 5.95 -5.19 7.55
N ILE A 132 5.77 -6.46 7.16
CA ILE A 132 6.88 -7.38 6.90
C ILE A 132 7.79 -6.84 5.78
N ALA A 133 7.20 -6.35 4.69
CA ALA A 133 7.96 -5.77 3.58
C ALA A 133 8.72 -4.49 4.00
N ALA A 134 8.10 -3.64 4.84
CA ALA A 134 8.75 -2.45 5.38
C ALA A 134 9.94 -2.80 6.28
N VAL A 135 9.76 -3.77 7.18
CA VAL A 135 10.80 -4.21 8.12
C VAL A 135 11.96 -4.88 7.38
N THR A 136 11.68 -5.74 6.40
CA THR A 136 12.74 -6.36 5.58
C THR A 136 13.53 -5.31 4.81
N SER A 137 12.86 -4.29 4.24
CA SER A 137 13.52 -3.16 3.62
C SER A 137 14.44 -2.40 4.58
N ALA A 138 13.98 -2.11 5.81
CA ALA A 138 14.78 -1.43 6.83
C ALA A 138 16.00 -2.26 7.26
N ILE A 139 15.84 -3.57 7.42
CA ILE A 139 16.95 -4.47 7.75
C ILE A 139 18.00 -4.46 6.63
N LEU A 140 17.58 -4.59 5.37
CA LEU A 140 18.48 -4.59 4.22
C LEU A 140 19.24 -3.26 4.08
N ALA A 141 18.54 -2.13 4.25
CA ALA A 141 19.14 -0.81 4.21
C ALA A 141 20.09 -0.58 5.38
N GLY A 142 19.68 -0.96 6.60
CA GLY A 142 20.50 -0.91 7.81
C GLY A 142 21.78 -1.74 7.69
N LEU A 143 21.70 -2.98 7.21
CA LEU A 143 22.86 -3.84 6.98
C LEU A 143 23.85 -3.25 5.96
N LYS A 144 23.35 -2.59 4.91
CA LYS A 144 24.21 -1.95 3.90
C LYS A 144 24.91 -0.68 4.43
N MET A 145 24.23 0.10 5.26
CA MET A 145 24.71 1.43 5.69
C MET A 145 25.49 1.39 7.01
N VAL A 146 25.13 0.50 7.94
CA VAL A 146 25.79 0.32 9.24
C VAL A 146 27.06 -0.53 9.07
N ARG A 147 28.13 0.14 8.61
CA ARG A 147 29.45 -0.48 8.34
C ARG A 147 30.34 -0.58 9.59
N PRO A 148 31.43 -1.38 9.55
CA PRO A 148 32.37 -1.52 10.68
C PRO A 148 33.18 -0.28 11.01
N ASN A 149 33.40 0.60 10.01
CA ASN A 149 34.32 1.73 10.13
C ASN A 149 33.53 3.05 10.09
N PRO A 150 32.92 3.48 11.22
CA PRO A 150 32.10 4.69 11.29
C PRO A 150 32.86 5.97 10.97
N TRP A 151 34.15 6.01 11.32
CA TRP A 151 35.03 7.19 11.21
C TRP A 151 35.23 7.71 9.78
N ARG A 152 35.07 6.88 8.75
CA ARG A 152 35.20 7.33 7.35
C ARG A 152 34.16 8.38 6.98
N TRP A 153 32.96 8.29 7.53
CA TRP A 153 31.87 9.24 7.25
C TRP A 153 32.04 10.56 8.00
N LEU A 154 32.85 10.59 9.05
CA LEU A 154 33.20 11.79 9.81
C LEU A 154 34.39 12.55 9.18
N ALA A 155 35.12 11.91 8.27
CA ALA A 155 36.32 12.46 7.63
C ALA A 155 36.07 12.99 6.21
N GLU A 156 34.85 12.85 5.68
CA GLU A 156 34.45 13.31 4.34
C GLU A 156 33.86 14.74 4.32
N GLU A 157 33.99 15.50 5.42
CA GLU A 157 33.71 16.95 5.51
C GLU A 157 35.00 17.72 5.81
#